data_AF-A0A369PT23-F1
#
_entry.id   AF-A0A369PT23-F1
#
_cell.length_a   1.000
_cell.length_b   1.000
_cell.length_c   1.000
_cell.angle_alpha   90.00
_cell.angle_beta   90.00
_cell.angle_gamma   90.00
#
_symmetry.space_group_name_H-M   'P 1'
#
loop_
_entity.id
_entity.type
_entity.pdbx_description
1 polymer ?
#
loop_
_entity_poly.entity_id
_entity_poly.type
_entity_poly.pdbx_seq_one_letter_code
_entity_poly.pdbx_strand_id
1 'polypeptide(L)' 'MNVKRTFGTVLTILGIIGLIYAGWGFVNHSQNSRGLIVYGVIGIIFFVSGIGLVRNTKDES' A
#
# COMPACT_ATOMS: atom_id res chain seq x y z
N MET A 1 -18.86 9.15 -5.34
CA MET A 1 -18.12 7.89 -5.11
C MET A 1 -18.25 7.53 -3.64
N ASN A 2 -18.54 6.27 -3.31
CA ASN A 2 -18.60 5.85 -1.91
C ASN A 2 -17.27 6.20 -1.19
N VAL A 3 -17.33 6.82 -0.02
CA VAL A 3 -16.16 7.26 0.76
C VAL A 3 -15.23 6.07 1.03
N LYS A 4 -15.82 4.90 1.31
CA LYS A 4 -15.08 3.64 1.51
C LYS A 4 -14.26 3.24 0.26
N ARG A 5 -14.80 3.45 -0.94
CA ARG A 5 -14.09 3.13 -2.20
C ARG A 5 -12.93 4.10 -2.43
N THR A 6 -13.16 5.39 -2.21
CA THR A 6 -12.13 6.42 -2.36
C THR A 6 -10.98 6.22 -1.38
N PHE A 7 -11.30 5.91 -0.12
CA PHE A 7 -10.29 5.59 0.90
C PHE A 7 -9.49 4.33 0.54
N GLY A 8 -10.18 3.28 0.04
CA GLY A 8 -9.52 2.07 -0.42
C GLY A 8 -8.57 2.32 -1.60
N THR A 9 -8.97 3.15 -2.57
CA THR A 9 -8.11 3.55 -3.69
C THR A 9 -6.88 4.31 -3.22
N VAL A 10 -7.05 5.31 -2.35
CA VAL A 10 -5.91 6.07 -1.78
C VAL A 10 -4.96 5.15 -1.01
N LEU A 11 -5.50 4.27 -0.16
CA LEU A 11 -4.71 3.31 0.61
C LEU A 11 -3.93 2.35 -0.29
N THR A 12 -4.54 1.90 -1.40
CA THR A 12 -3.88 1.05 -2.40
C THR A 12 -2.71 1.78 -3.07
N ILE A 13 -2.91 3.04 -3.48
CA ILE A 13 -1.86 3.87 -4.08
C ILE A 13 -0.71 4.07 -3.09
N LEU A 14 -1.00 4.36 -1.83
CA LEU A 14 0.02 4.47 -0.78
C LEU A 14 0.79 3.15 -0.58
N GLY A 15 0.11 2.01 -0.60
CA GLY A 15 0.73 0.69 -0.55
C GLY A 15 1.69 0.45 -1.71
N ILE A 16 1.30 0.82 -2.94
CA ILE A 16 2.17 0.72 -4.14
C ILE A 16 3.42 1.60 -3.97
N ILE A 17 3.26 2.85 -3.54
CA ILE A 17 4.40 3.76 -3.31
C ILE A 17 5.35 3.19 -2.27
N GLY A 18 4.83 2.65 -1.16
CA GLY A 18 5.63 2.03 -0.11
C GLY A 18 6.42 0.81 -0.60
N LEU A 19 5.81 -0.02 -1.44
CA LEU A 19 6.49 -1.17 -2.06
C LEU A 19 7.58 -0.75 -3.03
N ILE A 20 7.32 0.27 -3.86
CA ILE A 20 8.31 0.83 -4.78
C ILE A 20 9.48 1.42 -3.99
N TYR A 21 9.22 2.13 -2.89
CA TYR A 21 10.27 2.70 -2.04
C TYR A 21 11.15 1.62 -1.40
N ALA A 22 10.54 0.54 -0.90
CA ALA A 22 11.28 -0.60 -0.35
C ALA A 22 12.17 -1.27 -1.42
N GLY A 23 11.65 -1.49 -2.63
CA GLY A 23 12.42 -2.05 -3.75
C GLY A 23 13.55 -1.14 -4.21
N TRP A 24 13.28 0.16 -4.36
CA TRP A 24 14.28 1.16 -4.74
C TRP A 24 15.38 1.27 -3.69
N GLY A 25 15.03 1.34 -2.39
CA GLY A 25 16.00 1.41 -1.31
C GLY A 25 16.85 0.15 -1.19
N PHE A 26 16.29 -1.03 -1.49
CA PHE A 26 17.02 -2.30 -1.53
C PHE A 26 18.06 -2.32 -2.66
N VAL A 27 17.69 -1.91 -3.88
CA VAL A 27 18.61 -1.86 -5.03
C VAL A 27 19.77 -0.89 -4.78
N ASN A 28 19.48 0.29 -4.22
CA ASN A 28 20.48 1.33 -4.03
C ASN A 28 21.43 1.07 -2.85
N HIS A 29 21.26 -0.02 -2.08
CA HIS A 29 22.03 -0.31 -0.85
C HIS A 29 22.09 0.88 0.12
N SER A 30 21.14 1.81 0.03
CA SER A 30 21.23 3.13 0.65
C SER A 30 20.64 3.17 2.06
N GLN A 31 19.89 2.13 2.44
CA GLN A 31 19.15 2.05 3.70
C GLN A 31 19.45 0.74 4.43
N ASN A 32 19.33 0.77 5.76
CA ASN A 32 19.43 -0.41 6.60
C ASN A 32 18.42 -1.48 6.15
N SER A 33 18.89 -2.68 5.78
CA SER A 33 18.05 -3.77 5.26
C SER A 33 16.87 -4.11 6.17
N ARG A 34 17.02 -3.93 7.49
CA ARG A 34 15.94 -4.10 8.46
C ARG A 34 14.82 -3.07 8.28
N GLY A 35 15.16 -1.81 8.00
CA GLY A 35 14.18 -0.76 7.74
C GLY A 35 13.43 -0.97 6.42
N LEU A 36 14.13 -1.43 5.38
CA LEU A 36 13.52 -1.76 4.09
C LEU A 36 12.50 -2.90 4.20
N ILE A 37 12.79 -3.91 5.01
CA ILE A 37 11.83 -5.00 5.29
C ILE A 37 10.58 -4.44 5.97
N VAL A 38 10.72 -3.54 6.94
CA VAL A 38 9.57 -2.91 7.61
C VAL A 38 8.73 -2.12 6.60
N TYR A 39 9.37 -1.31 5.75
CA TYR A 39 8.66 -0.56 4.70
C TYR A 39 7.95 -1.48 3.70
N GLY A 40 8.58 -2.59 3.31
CA GLY A 40 7.97 -3.60 2.44
C GLY A 40 6.74 -4.25 3.08
N VAL A 41 6.84 -4.69 4.34
CA VAL A 41 5.71 -5.32 5.05
C VAL A 41 4.55 -4.32 5.21
N ILE A 42 4.81 -3.08 5.61
CA ILE A 42 3.78 -2.04 5.71
C ILE A 42 3.12 -1.78 4.35
N GLY A 43 3.92 -1.68 3.28
CA GLY A 43 3.43 -1.49 1.92
C GLY A 43 2.49 -2.62 1.48
N ILE A 44 2.84 -3.88 1.77
CA ILE A 44 1.99 -5.05 1.50
C ILE A 44 0.68 -4.96 2.28
N ILE A 45 0.74 -4.65 3.59
CA ILE A 45 -0.46 -4.52 4.43
C ILE A 45 -1.39 -3.46 3.85
N PHE A 46 -0.87 -2.28 3.52
CA PHE A 46 -1.68 -1.18 2.97
C PHE A 46 -2.27 -1.55 1.61
N PHE A 47 -1.50 -2.20 0.74
CA PHE A 47 -1.99 -2.65 -0.56
C PHE A 47 -3.12 -3.66 -0.45
N VAL A 48 -2.95 -4.70 0.36
CA VAL A 48 -3.95 -5.75 0.57
C VAL A 48 -5.21 -5.18 1.24
N SER A 49 -5.05 -4.35 2.27
CA SER A 49 -6.17 -3.68 2.93
C SER A 49 -6.91 -2.73 1.99
N GLY A 50 -6.20 -1.96 1.16
CA GLY A 50 -6.79 -1.04 0.20
C GLY A 50 -7.63 -1.76 -0.85
N ILE A 51 -7.10 -2.82 -1.45
CA ILE A 51 -7.83 -3.68 -2.39
C ILE A 51 -9.05 -4.31 -1.71
N GLY A 52 -8.88 -4.81 -0.48
CA GLY A 52 -9.99 -5.37 0.31
C GLY A 52 -11.13 -4.38 0.47
N LEU A 53 -10.82 -3.12 0.76
CA LEU A 53 -11.81 -2.07 0.93
C LEU A 53 -12.51 -1.72 -0.40
N VAL A 54 -11.76 -1.59 -1.50
CA VAL A 54 -12.33 -1.32 -2.83
C VAL A 54 -13.24 -2.47 -3.30
N ARG A 55 -12.84 -3.73 -3.06
CA ARG A 55 -13.60 -4.91 -3.50
C ARG A 55 -14.85 -5.18 -2.67
N ASN A 56 -14.85 -4.84 -1.38
CA ASN A 56 -15.99 -5.06 -0.48
C ASN A 56 -16.99 -3.90 -0.46
N THR A 57 -16.68 -2.77 -1.10
CA THR A 57 -17.66 -1.70 -1.26
C THR A 57 -18.66 -2.05 -2.34
N LYS A 58 -19.86 -2.45 -1.92
CA LYS A 58 -21.06 -2.28 -2.74
C LYS A 58 -21.37 -0.79 -2.79
N ASP A 59 -21.63 -0.26 -3.98
CA ASP A 59 -22.21 1.08 -4.10
C ASP A 59 -23.62 0.98 -3.50
N GLU A 60 -23.76 1.46 -2.27
CA GLU A 60 -25.07 1.70 -1.67
C GLU A 60 -25.66 2.90 -2.42
N SER A 61 -26.84 2.67 -3.00
CA SER A 61 -27.55 3.52 -3.97
C SER A 61 -27.67 4.98 -3.55
#